data_AF-A0AAD5F903-F1
#
_entry.id   AF-A0AAD5F903-F1
#
_cell.length_a   1.000
_cell.length_b   1.000
_cell.length_c   1.000
_cell.angle_alpha   90.00
_cell.angle_beta   90.00
_cell.angle_gamma   90.00
#
_symmetry.space_group_name_H-M   'P 1'
#
loop_
_entity.id
_entity.type
_entity.pdbx_description
1 polymer ?
#
loop_
_entity_poly.entity_id
_entity_poly.type
_entity_poly.pdbx_seq_one_letter_code
_entity_poly.pdbx_strand_id
1 'polypeptide(L)'
;SLIISPSRTQHFTGESLSLSCEDQSNSTGWTVRRYTDSEEVLDCSQWGSVTGSTCNMRFLYTSYTGVYWCESESGENSNPVNITVHAGNMILESPVHPVTEGHPLTLRCLSRNTNPSNLRADFYKDGSVVQNQTTGEMIIHKVSKSDEGFYHCKHPQRGESQRSWISVRGE
;
A
#
# COMPACT_ATOMS: atom_id res chain seq x y z
N SER A 1 7.48 13.64 1.79
CA SER A 1 6.59 12.46 1.81
C SER A 1 7.16 11.37 0.92
N LEU A 2 6.77 10.12 1.14
CA LEU A 2 7.11 8.98 0.28
C LEU A 2 6.01 8.79 -0.77
N ILE A 3 6.37 8.85 -2.04
CA ILE A 3 5.49 8.56 -3.19
C ILE A 3 5.67 7.10 -3.59
N ILE A 4 4.57 6.39 -3.81
CA ILE A 4 4.57 4.96 -4.15
C ILE A 4 3.89 4.79 -5.51
N SER A 5 4.56 4.07 -6.41
CA SER A 5 4.02 3.75 -7.73
C SER A 5 4.19 2.27 -8.05
N PRO A 6 3.08 1.51 -8.22
CA PRO A 6 1.68 1.95 -8.19
C PRO A 6 1.21 2.39 -6.79
N SER A 7 0.24 3.32 -6.72
CA SER A 7 -0.19 4.02 -5.49
C SER A 7 -1.07 3.15 -4.56
N ARG A 8 -0.50 2.07 -4.04
CA ARG A 8 -1.15 1.11 -3.12
C ARG A 8 -0.13 0.56 -2.12
N THR A 9 -0.62 -0.03 -1.03
CA THR A 9 0.22 -0.58 0.06
C THR A 9 0.47 -2.09 -0.06
N GLN A 10 -0.37 -2.81 -0.81
CA GLN A 10 -0.19 -4.24 -1.07
C GLN A 10 0.25 -4.47 -2.52
N HIS A 11 1.21 -5.38 -2.71
CA HIS A 11 1.74 -5.74 -4.03
C HIS A 11 1.91 -7.24 -4.16
N PHE A 12 1.87 -7.72 -5.39
CA PHE A 12 2.18 -9.11 -5.68
C PHE A 12 3.69 -9.32 -5.78
N THR A 13 4.13 -10.52 -5.38
CA THR A 13 5.48 -10.98 -5.75
C THR A 13 5.68 -10.94 -7.27
N GLY A 14 6.86 -10.52 -7.69
CA GLY A 14 7.26 -10.37 -9.09
C GLY A 14 6.78 -9.08 -9.78
N GLU A 15 5.95 -8.25 -9.14
CA GLU A 15 5.66 -6.90 -9.65
C GLU A 15 6.87 -5.98 -9.50
N SER A 16 6.87 -4.88 -10.26
CA SER A 16 7.77 -3.76 -10.05
C SER A 16 7.15 -2.73 -9.11
N LEU A 17 8.01 -1.99 -8.41
CA LEU A 17 7.61 -0.92 -7.50
C LEU A 17 8.62 0.22 -7.62
N SER A 18 8.12 1.45 -7.57
CA SER A 18 8.92 2.66 -7.50
C SER A 18 8.54 3.46 -6.26
N LEU A 19 9.56 3.88 -5.52
CA LEU A 19 9.43 4.67 -4.29
C LEU A 19 10.23 5.95 -4.47
N SER A 20 9.62 7.12 -4.28
CA SER A 20 10.26 8.40 -4.55
C SER A 20 10.06 9.40 -3.42
N CYS A 21 11.07 10.25 -3.22
CA CYS A 21 11.03 11.36 -2.27
C CYS A 21 10.84 12.74 -2.95
N GLU A 22 10.60 12.78 -4.28
CA GLU A 22 10.68 13.98 -5.12
C GLU A 22 9.66 15.10 -4.82
N ASP A 23 8.56 14.84 -4.11
CA ASP A 23 7.56 15.87 -3.77
C ASP A 23 7.99 16.82 -2.61
N GLN A 24 9.26 16.74 -2.21
CA GLN A 24 9.84 17.57 -1.16
C GLN A 24 10.64 18.70 -1.80
N SER A 25 9.91 19.77 -2.17
CA SER A 25 10.39 21.03 -2.75
C SER A 25 11.89 21.31 -2.50
N ASN A 26 12.70 21.25 -3.56
CA ASN A 26 14.11 21.68 -3.62
C ASN A 26 15.12 20.97 -2.68
N SER A 27 14.83 19.78 -2.15
CA SER A 27 15.81 19.10 -1.30
C SER A 27 16.59 18.02 -2.05
N THR A 28 17.79 18.40 -2.50
CA THR A 28 18.86 17.43 -2.79
C THR A 28 19.20 16.69 -1.51
N GLY A 29 19.24 15.34 -1.54
CA GLY A 29 19.74 14.53 -0.42
C GLY A 29 18.74 13.61 0.28
N TRP A 30 17.46 13.58 -0.12
CA TRP A 30 16.52 12.59 0.44
C TRP A 30 16.76 11.20 -0.13
N THR A 31 16.82 10.21 0.75
CA THR A 31 17.00 8.80 0.39
C THR A 31 15.84 7.95 0.90
N VAL A 32 15.49 6.93 0.12
CA VAL A 32 14.50 5.94 0.54
C VAL A 32 15.17 4.96 1.50
N ARG A 33 14.58 4.84 2.69
CA ARG A 33 14.95 3.87 3.72
C ARG A 33 13.85 2.84 3.89
N ARG A 34 14.24 1.67 4.39
CA ARG A 34 13.29 0.63 4.78
C ARG A 34 13.72 -0.09 6.05
N TYR A 35 12.73 -0.64 6.73
CA TYR A 35 12.86 -1.59 7.82
C TYR A 35 12.00 -2.82 7.50
N THR A 36 12.61 -4.00 7.45
CA THR A 36 11.98 -5.29 7.15
C THR A 36 12.20 -6.27 8.31
N ASP A 37 11.58 -7.45 8.27
CA ASP A 37 11.71 -8.48 9.33
C ASP A 37 13.15 -8.98 9.57
N SER A 38 14.10 -8.64 8.70
CA SER A 38 15.54 -8.85 8.92
C SER A 38 16.17 -7.88 9.92
N GLU A 39 15.40 -6.93 10.45
CA GLU A 39 15.77 -5.88 11.43
C GLU A 39 16.88 -4.90 11.02
N GLU A 40 17.46 -5.07 9.83
CA GLU A 40 18.47 -4.17 9.27
C GLU A 40 17.82 -3.00 8.52
N VAL A 41 18.20 -1.77 8.89
CA VAL A 41 17.88 -0.57 8.11
C VAL A 41 18.83 -0.49 6.92
N LEU A 42 18.29 -0.71 5.71
CA LEU A 42 19.08 -0.78 4.49
C LEU A 42 18.76 0.36 3.53
N ASP A 43 19.82 0.91 2.93
CA ASP A 43 19.73 1.80 1.78
C ASP A 43 19.18 1.07 0.55
N CYS A 44 18.39 1.76 -0.29
CA CYS A 44 17.86 1.23 -1.55
C CYS A 44 18.93 0.56 -2.43
N SER A 45 20.16 1.07 -2.45
CA SER A 45 21.27 0.50 -3.22
C SER A 45 21.53 -1.00 -2.93
N GLN A 46 21.08 -1.53 -1.79
CA GLN A 46 21.24 -2.93 -1.41
C GLN A 46 20.13 -3.85 -1.95
N TRP A 47 18.99 -3.31 -2.38
CA TRP A 47 17.79 -4.10 -2.72
C TRP A 47 17.00 -3.56 -3.92
N GLY A 48 17.45 -2.48 -4.53
CA GLY A 48 16.84 -1.84 -5.70
C GLY A 48 17.86 -1.03 -6.48
N SER A 49 17.40 -0.35 -7.53
CA SER A 49 18.20 0.58 -8.31
C SER A 49 17.81 2.02 -8.01
N VAL A 50 18.80 2.84 -7.65
CA VAL A 50 18.61 4.25 -7.31
C VAL A 50 18.74 5.12 -8.56
N THR A 51 17.85 6.11 -8.70
CA THR A 51 17.93 7.16 -9.73
C THR A 51 17.45 8.47 -9.10
N GLY A 52 18.36 9.39 -8.80
CA GLY A 52 18.03 10.55 -7.97
C GLY A 52 17.59 10.13 -6.57
N SER A 53 16.46 10.66 -6.10
CA SER A 53 15.81 10.27 -4.84
C SER A 53 14.75 9.18 -5.01
N THR A 54 14.76 8.49 -6.16
CA THR A 54 13.84 7.41 -6.49
C THR A 54 14.53 6.05 -6.41
N CYS A 55 13.89 5.11 -5.72
CA CYS A 55 14.27 3.73 -5.57
C CYS A 55 13.34 2.83 -6.40
N ASN A 56 13.91 2.06 -7.33
CA ASN A 56 13.16 1.18 -8.22
C ASN A 56 13.47 -0.29 -7.93
N MET A 57 12.44 -1.09 -7.72
CA MET A 57 12.51 -2.55 -7.62
C MET A 57 11.92 -3.16 -8.88
N ARG A 58 12.70 -3.97 -9.60
CA ARG A 58 12.22 -4.67 -10.79
C ARG A 58 11.31 -5.85 -10.45
N PHE A 59 11.60 -6.53 -9.34
CA PHE A 59 10.85 -7.68 -8.85
C PHE A 59 10.73 -7.62 -7.34
N LEU A 60 9.50 -7.70 -6.84
CA LEU A 60 9.22 -7.77 -5.41
C LEU A 60 9.27 -9.21 -4.88
N TYR A 61 9.86 -9.37 -3.69
CA TYR A 61 9.87 -10.62 -2.93
C TYR A 61 9.09 -10.43 -1.62
N THR A 62 8.59 -11.51 -1.03
CA THR A 62 7.86 -11.43 0.25
C THR A 62 8.69 -10.80 1.37
N SER A 63 10.02 -10.97 1.33
CA SER A 63 10.99 -10.35 2.24
C SER A 63 11.11 -8.82 2.10
N TYR A 64 10.47 -8.22 1.10
CA TYR A 64 10.38 -6.76 0.95
C TYR A 64 9.14 -6.21 1.67
N THR A 65 8.38 -7.06 2.38
CA THR A 65 7.36 -6.59 3.32
C THR A 65 8.03 -5.83 4.46
N GLY A 66 7.56 -4.62 4.74
CA GLY A 66 8.17 -3.77 5.76
C GLY A 66 7.67 -2.33 5.75
N VAL A 67 8.36 -1.50 6.52
CA VAL A 67 8.10 -0.07 6.69
C VAL A 67 9.07 0.72 5.82
N TYR A 68 8.55 1.68 5.07
CA TYR A 68 9.33 2.50 4.13
C TYR A 68 9.12 3.99 4.43
N TRP A 69 10.18 4.79 4.32
CA TRP A 69 10.11 6.24 4.49
C TRP A 69 11.22 6.94 3.70
N CYS A 70 11.10 8.25 3.58
CA CYS A 70 12.17 9.12 3.10
C CYS A 70 12.92 9.71 4.29
N GLU A 71 14.24 9.69 4.24
CA GLU A 71 15.15 10.28 5.23
C GLU A 71 16.01 11.36 4.56
N SER A 72 16.14 12.53 5.18
CA SER A 72 17.01 13.63 4.73
C SER A 72 18.43 13.48 5.27
N GLU A 73 19.38 14.23 4.69
CA GLU A 73 20.76 14.30 5.21
C GLU A 73 20.84 14.91 6.64
N SER A 74 19.85 15.73 7.02
CA SER A 74 19.70 16.29 8.37
C SER A 74 19.10 15.30 9.38
N GLY A 75 18.68 14.10 8.95
CA GLY A 75 18.05 13.09 9.79
C GLY A 75 16.53 13.28 9.99
N GLU A 76 15.89 14.10 9.15
CA GLU A 76 14.44 14.27 9.16
C GLU A 76 13.76 13.12 8.41
N ASN A 77 12.63 12.64 8.94
CA ASN A 77 11.89 11.50 8.39
C ASN A 77 10.51 11.91 7.88
N SER A 78 10.12 11.39 6.73
CA SER A 78 8.73 11.46 6.28
C SER A 78 7.84 10.52 7.08
N ASN A 79 6.52 10.69 6.96
CA ASN A 79 5.58 9.68 7.46
C ASN A 79 5.91 8.30 6.86
N PRO A 80 6.01 7.26 7.70
CA PRO A 80 6.30 5.91 7.23
C PRO A 80 5.07 5.28 6.57
N VAL A 81 5.33 4.37 5.64
CA VAL A 81 4.30 3.57 4.97
C VAL A 81 4.60 2.09 5.14
N ASN A 82 3.58 1.31 5.48
CA ASN A 82 3.65 -0.14 5.48
C ASN A 82 3.39 -0.68 4.07
N ILE A 83 4.35 -1.43 3.54
CA ILE A 83 4.23 -2.14 2.26
C ILE A 83 4.18 -3.63 2.53
N THR A 84 3.19 -4.31 1.96
CA THR A 84 3.03 -5.75 2.07
C THR A 84 3.21 -6.40 0.70
N VAL A 85 4.18 -7.30 0.59
CA VAL A 85 4.40 -8.09 -0.62
C VAL A 85 3.90 -9.51 -0.39
N HIS A 86 2.88 -9.91 -1.16
CA HIS A 86 2.20 -11.18 -0.96
C HIS A 86 2.32 -12.11 -2.17
N ALA A 87 2.55 -13.40 -1.90
CA ALA A 87 2.67 -14.44 -2.94
C ALA A 87 1.31 -14.98 -3.43
N GLY A 88 0.22 -14.67 -2.73
CA GLY A 88 -1.13 -15.10 -3.11
C GLY A 88 -1.65 -14.47 -4.39
N ASN A 89 -2.93 -14.70 -4.63
CA ASN A 89 -3.60 -14.30 -5.88
C ASN A 89 -4.48 -13.05 -5.73
N MET A 90 -4.67 -12.56 -4.50
CA MET A 90 -5.52 -11.43 -4.18
C MET A 90 -4.74 -10.39 -3.36
N ILE A 91 -4.94 -9.11 -3.66
CA ILE A 91 -4.48 -7.97 -2.85
C ILE A 91 -5.59 -6.94 -2.72
N LEU A 92 -5.52 -6.14 -1.66
CA LEU A 92 -6.39 -4.99 -1.46
C LEU A 92 -5.62 -3.71 -1.82
N GLU A 93 -6.04 -3.06 -2.91
CA GLU A 93 -5.65 -1.69 -3.20
C GLU A 93 -6.38 -0.77 -2.22
N SER A 94 -5.59 -0.20 -1.31
CA SER A 94 -6.01 0.67 -0.21
C SER A 94 -5.16 1.94 -0.19
N PRO A 95 -5.70 3.07 0.30
CA PRO A 95 -4.97 4.32 0.39
C PRO A 95 -3.72 4.18 1.27
N VAL A 96 -2.67 4.88 0.85
CA VAL A 96 -1.38 4.92 1.56
C VAL A 96 -1.41 5.86 2.77
N HIS A 97 -2.28 6.86 2.74
CA HIS A 97 -2.40 7.89 3.77
C HIS A 97 -3.77 7.85 4.45
N PRO A 98 -3.89 8.39 5.68
CA PRO A 98 -5.17 8.50 6.35
C PRO A 98 -6.22 9.23 5.51
N VAL A 99 -7.44 8.72 5.53
CA VAL A 99 -8.59 9.29 4.83
C VAL A 99 -9.19 10.39 5.69
N THR A 100 -9.51 11.55 5.12
CA THR A 100 -10.20 12.63 5.83
C THR A 100 -11.67 12.28 6.00
N GLU A 101 -12.26 12.58 7.16
CA GLU A 101 -13.71 12.53 7.34
C GLU A 101 -14.45 13.33 6.25
N GLY A 102 -15.65 12.88 5.91
CA GLY A 102 -16.47 13.47 4.86
C GLY A 102 -16.04 13.14 3.42
N HIS A 103 -14.78 12.74 3.19
CA HIS A 103 -14.26 12.40 1.87
C HIS A 103 -14.58 10.93 1.49
N PRO A 104 -14.57 10.59 0.19
CA PRO A 104 -14.81 9.22 -0.24
C PRO A 104 -13.60 8.31 0.00
N LEU A 105 -13.85 7.07 0.41
CA LEU A 105 -12.88 5.97 0.42
C LEU A 105 -13.23 4.98 -0.69
N THR A 106 -12.27 4.73 -1.59
CA THR A 106 -12.37 3.67 -2.59
C THR A 106 -11.40 2.55 -2.25
N LEU A 107 -11.92 1.33 -2.16
CA LEU A 107 -11.14 0.11 -2.00
C LEU A 107 -11.33 -0.77 -3.24
N ARG A 108 -10.24 -1.32 -3.76
CA ARG A 108 -10.30 -2.25 -4.90
C ARG A 108 -9.63 -3.56 -4.56
N CYS A 109 -10.35 -4.64 -4.81
CA CYS A 109 -9.81 -5.97 -4.78
C CYS A 109 -9.16 -6.24 -6.13
N LEU A 110 -7.88 -6.63 -6.12
CA LEU A 110 -7.16 -6.95 -7.34
C LEU A 110 -6.79 -8.42 -7.30
N SER A 111 -6.92 -9.09 -8.45
CA SER A 111 -6.43 -10.44 -8.62
C SER A 111 -5.22 -10.46 -9.55
N ARG A 112 -4.28 -11.35 -9.24
CA ARG A 112 -3.13 -11.63 -10.12
C ARG A 112 -3.60 -11.94 -11.53
N ASN A 113 -2.99 -11.30 -12.53
CA ASN A 113 -3.21 -11.53 -13.96
C ASN A 113 -4.68 -11.43 -14.42
N THR A 114 -5.51 -10.58 -13.81
CA THR A 114 -6.92 -10.43 -14.21
C THR A 114 -7.33 -8.98 -14.24
N ASN A 115 -8.16 -8.63 -15.24
CA ASN A 115 -8.71 -7.29 -15.35
C ASN A 115 -9.65 -7.02 -14.16
N PRO A 116 -9.45 -5.92 -13.39
CA PRO A 116 -10.25 -5.62 -12.20
C PRO A 116 -11.76 -5.60 -12.45
N SER A 117 -12.18 -5.21 -13.66
CA SER A 117 -13.60 -5.00 -14.03
C SER A 117 -14.49 -6.25 -13.98
N ASN A 118 -13.90 -7.45 -14.04
CA ASN A 118 -14.65 -8.71 -14.03
C ASN A 118 -14.53 -9.48 -12.71
N LEU A 119 -13.84 -8.93 -11.72
CA LEU A 119 -13.63 -9.61 -10.45
C LEU A 119 -14.87 -9.48 -9.57
N ARG A 120 -15.38 -10.60 -9.03
CA ARG A 120 -16.40 -10.57 -7.97
C ARG A 120 -15.78 -10.92 -6.63
N ALA A 121 -15.82 -9.99 -5.69
CA ALA A 121 -15.22 -10.18 -4.38
C ALA A 121 -16.11 -9.62 -3.27
N ASP A 122 -15.93 -10.20 -2.09
CA ASP A 122 -16.58 -9.79 -0.86
C ASP A 122 -15.57 -8.96 -0.05
N PHE A 123 -16.02 -7.83 0.49
CA PHE A 123 -15.24 -6.97 1.34
C PHE A 123 -15.62 -7.18 2.80
N TYR A 124 -14.59 -7.21 3.64
CA TYR A 124 -14.71 -7.42 5.07
C TYR A 124 -14.04 -6.27 5.81
N LYS A 125 -14.68 -5.85 6.90
CA LYS A 125 -14.14 -4.92 7.90
C LYS A 125 -14.16 -5.60 9.26
N ASP A 126 -13.02 -5.65 9.93
CA ASP A 126 -12.88 -6.21 11.29
C ASP A 126 -13.51 -7.62 11.43
N GLY A 127 -13.38 -8.43 10.37
CA GLY A 127 -13.90 -9.79 10.29
C GLY A 127 -15.37 -9.92 9.85
N SER A 128 -16.12 -8.81 9.77
CA SER A 128 -17.51 -8.79 9.33
C SER A 128 -17.62 -8.42 7.85
N VAL A 129 -18.54 -9.06 7.11
CA VAL A 129 -18.80 -8.70 5.70
C VAL A 129 -19.47 -7.32 5.66
N VAL A 130 -18.88 -6.39 4.91
CA VAL A 130 -19.44 -5.04 4.68
C VAL A 130 -20.05 -4.89 3.30
N GLN A 131 -19.59 -5.67 2.32
CA GLN A 131 -20.12 -5.65 0.95
C GLN A 131 -19.87 -7.01 0.28
N ASN A 132 -20.86 -7.54 -0.46
CA ASN A 132 -20.84 -8.91 -1.00
C ASN A 132 -21.10 -8.90 -2.52
N GLN A 133 -20.41 -9.76 -3.28
CA GLN A 133 -20.57 -9.97 -4.72
C GLN A 133 -20.46 -8.72 -5.64
N THR A 134 -19.61 -7.74 -5.29
CA THR A 134 -19.45 -6.54 -6.14
C THR A 134 -18.36 -6.68 -7.18
N THR A 135 -18.24 -5.72 -8.09
CA THR A 135 -17.29 -5.67 -9.22
C THR A 135 -15.83 -5.47 -8.78
N GLY A 136 -15.44 -6.01 -7.63
CA GLY A 136 -14.10 -5.86 -7.07
C GLY A 136 -13.81 -4.44 -6.57
N GLU A 137 -14.82 -3.57 -6.50
CA GLU A 137 -14.70 -2.20 -5.98
C GLU A 137 -15.75 -1.98 -4.87
N MET A 138 -15.35 -1.26 -3.83
CA MET A 138 -16.18 -0.78 -2.73
C MET A 138 -15.90 0.70 -2.53
N ILE A 139 -16.96 1.50 -2.38
CA ILE A 139 -16.86 2.95 -2.16
C ILE A 139 -17.68 3.32 -0.93
N ILE A 140 -17.04 3.95 0.05
CA ILE A 140 -17.73 4.66 1.15
C ILE A 140 -17.74 6.14 0.77
N HIS A 141 -18.91 6.66 0.40
CA HIS A 141 -19.01 8.02 -0.16
C HIS A 141 -18.70 9.14 0.85
N LYS A 142 -19.05 8.92 2.12
CA LYS A 142 -18.83 9.88 3.20
C LYS A 142 -18.23 9.16 4.41
N VAL A 143 -16.91 9.17 4.49
CA VAL A 143 -16.17 8.50 5.56
C VAL A 143 -16.40 9.19 6.91
N SER A 144 -16.47 8.40 7.96
CA SER A 144 -16.58 8.78 9.37
C SER A 144 -15.55 8.04 10.21
N LYS A 145 -15.31 8.46 11.47
CA LYS A 145 -14.42 7.71 12.37
C LYS A 145 -14.80 6.24 12.55
N SER A 146 -16.09 5.91 12.42
CA SER A 146 -16.55 4.52 12.51
C SER A 146 -16.14 3.65 11.32
N ASP A 147 -15.64 4.22 10.23
CA ASP A 147 -15.11 3.48 9.07
C ASP A 147 -13.63 3.10 9.23
N GLU A 148 -12.93 3.61 10.26
CA GLU A 148 -11.59 3.15 10.62
C GLU A 148 -11.59 1.67 11.03
N GLY A 149 -10.60 0.90 10.57
CA GLY A 149 -10.50 -0.53 10.89
C GLY A 149 -9.64 -1.34 9.92
N PHE A 150 -9.62 -2.67 10.11
CA PHE A 150 -8.91 -3.60 9.24
C PHE A 150 -9.81 -4.09 8.10
N TYR A 151 -9.41 -3.81 6.87
CA TYR A 151 -10.10 -4.22 5.65
C TYR A 151 -9.35 -5.33 4.92
N HIS A 152 -10.09 -6.27 4.35
CA HIS A 152 -9.59 -7.24 3.37
C HIS A 152 -10.70 -7.62 2.39
N CYS A 153 -10.33 -8.19 1.25
CA CYS A 153 -11.28 -8.71 0.28
C CYS A 153 -11.05 -10.20 0.05
N LYS A 154 -12.10 -10.91 -0.33
CA LYS A 154 -12.08 -12.36 -0.57
C LYS A 154 -12.82 -12.72 -1.85
N HIS A 155 -12.21 -13.59 -2.63
CA HIS A 155 -12.82 -14.21 -3.80
C HIS A 155 -13.00 -15.72 -3.56
N PRO A 156 -14.19 -16.31 -3.81
CA PRO A 156 -14.49 -17.69 -3.44
C PRO A 156 -13.47 -18.74 -3.92
N GLN A 157 -12.93 -18.56 -5.13
CA GLN A 157 -11.98 -19.50 -5.74
C GLN A 157 -10.51 -19.06 -5.67
N ARG A 158 -10.23 -17.79 -5.38
CA ARG A 158 -8.87 -17.21 -5.51
C ARG A 158 -8.22 -16.88 -4.17
N GLY A 159 -8.97 -16.99 -3.08
CA GLY A 159 -8.50 -16.73 -1.72
C GLY A 159 -8.82 -15.32 -1.26
N GLU A 160 -8.06 -14.82 -0.29
CA GLU A 160 -8.23 -13.52 0.35
C GLU A 160 -6.98 -12.66 0.25
N SER A 161 -7.15 -11.34 0.29
CA SER A 161 -6.05 -10.38 0.40
C SER A 161 -5.46 -10.38 1.81
N GLN A 162 -4.28 -9.79 1.96
CA GLN A 162 -3.82 -9.38 3.29
C GLN A 162 -4.74 -8.29 3.87
N ARG A 163 -4.68 -8.11 5.18
CA ARG A 163 -5.45 -7.06 5.88
C ARG A 163 -4.70 -5.74 5.80
N SER A 164 -5.40 -4.67 5.44
CA SER A 164 -4.90 -3.29 5.51
C SER A 164 -5.64 -2.52 6.59
N TRP A 165 -4.90 -1.80 7.45
CA TRP A 165 -5.48 -0.82 8.36
C TRP A 165 -5.82 0.46 7.59
N ILE A 166 -7.07 0.88 7.65
CA ILE A 166 -7.51 2.17 7.08
C ILE A 166 -7.73 3.12 8.24
N SER A 167 -6.91 4.17 8.32
CA SER A 167 -7.05 5.21 9.34
C SER A 167 -7.89 6.37 8.82
N VAL A 168 -8.73 6.91 9.70
CA VAL A 168 -9.56 8.09 9.45
C VAL A 168 -9.09 9.23 10.34
N ARG A 169 -8.72 10.35 9.70
CA ARG A 169 -8.40 11.61 10.39
C ARG A 169 -9.62 12.51 10.41
N GLY A 170 -9.83 13.20 11.53
CA GLY A 170 -10.84 14.24 11.65
C GLY A 170 -10.58 15.38 10.66
N GLU A 171 -11.63 16.16 10.42
CA GLU A 171 -11.55 17.40 9.64
C GLU A 171 -10.75 18.50 10.37
#